data_AF-A0A4R8WFV5-F1
#
_entry.id   AF-A0A4R8WFV5-F1
#
_cell.length_a   1.000
_cell.length_b   1.000
_cell.length_c   1.000
_cell.angle_alpha   90.00
_cell.angle_beta   90.00
_cell.angle_gamma   90.00
#
_symmetry.space_group_name_H-M   'P 1'
#
loop_
_entity.id
_entity.type
_entity.pdbx_description
1 polymer ?
#
loop_
_entity_poly.entity_id
_entity_poly.type
_entity_poly.pdbx_seq_one_letter_code
_entity_poly.pdbx_strand_id
1 'polypeptide(L)'
;MGANADKPILLFETVADWEAWLEQNAGHDGVRLQLRKKKSVVPGITYPLALESALCFGWIDGQAGSLDDDYHLQVFTPRRARSVWSQRNQGLVAALIADGRMRPAGHAEIDRARADGRWEVAYRQKDSPVPEDLRVALDANPAASSAFATLDSQNRFAILFRINAVKRAQTRAAKIAGYVEMLADGRAIYPR
;
A
#
# COMPACT_ATOMS: atom_id res chain seq x y z
N MET A 1 -9.50 10.59 12.55
CA MET A 1 -9.51 10.55 11.07
C MET A 1 -10.73 9.77 10.61
N GLY A 2 -11.54 10.34 9.71
CA GLY A 2 -12.72 9.69 9.12
C GLY A 2 -12.36 8.48 8.26
N ALA A 3 -13.36 7.68 7.89
CA ALA A 3 -13.15 6.51 7.05
C ALA A 3 -12.61 6.93 5.67
N ASN A 4 -11.87 6.03 5.00
CA ASN A 4 -11.38 6.30 3.65
C ASN A 4 -12.51 6.64 2.67
N ALA A 5 -13.69 6.06 2.87
CA ALA A 5 -14.89 6.31 2.08
C ALA A 5 -15.44 7.74 2.24
N ASP A 6 -15.12 8.42 3.34
CA ASP A 6 -15.62 9.78 3.63
C ASP A 6 -14.68 10.86 3.10
N LYS A 7 -13.49 10.48 2.64
CA LYS A 7 -12.50 11.44 2.12
C LYS A 7 -13.01 12.10 0.83
N PRO A 8 -12.74 13.40 0.63
CA PRO A 8 -13.17 14.10 -0.57
C PRO A 8 -12.55 13.45 -1.81
N ILE A 9 -13.32 13.40 -2.88
CA ILE A 9 -12.84 12.95 -4.18
C ILE A 9 -12.32 14.17 -4.94
N LEU A 10 -11.06 14.15 -5.35
CA LEU A 10 -10.43 15.23 -6.12
C LEU A 10 -9.92 14.72 -7.47
N LEU A 11 -9.88 15.58 -8.47
CA LEU A 11 -9.28 15.33 -9.78
C LEU A 11 -8.26 16.43 -10.07
N PHE A 12 -7.08 16.04 -10.55
CA PHE A 12 -6.07 16.97 -11.03
C PHE A 12 -5.67 16.56 -12.45
N GLU A 13 -5.68 17.53 -13.36
CA GLU A 13 -5.33 17.31 -14.76
C GLU A 13 -3.82 17.13 -14.96
N THR A 14 -3.02 17.86 -14.17
CA THR A 14 -1.57 17.86 -14.27
C THR A 14 -0.88 17.48 -12.96
N VAL A 15 0.39 17.06 -13.07
CA VAL A 15 1.24 16.80 -11.90
C VAL A 15 1.49 18.09 -11.11
N ALA A 16 1.60 19.23 -11.79
CA ALA A 16 1.81 20.52 -11.14
C ALA A 16 0.63 20.91 -10.23
N ASP A 17 -0.61 20.69 -10.67
CA ASP A 17 -1.79 20.99 -9.86
C ASP A 17 -1.85 20.10 -8.61
N TRP A 18 -1.48 18.82 -8.76
CA TRP A 18 -1.41 17.89 -7.64
C TRP A 18 -0.31 18.27 -6.63
N GLU A 19 0.89 18.60 -7.12
CA GLU A 19 2.00 19.06 -6.26
C GLU A 19 1.66 20.38 -5.55
N ALA A 20 1.04 21.34 -6.25
CA ALA A 20 0.59 22.59 -5.65
C ALA A 20 -0.46 22.36 -4.55
N TRP A 21 -1.39 21.43 -4.77
CA TRP A 21 -2.36 21.05 -3.75
C TRP A 21 -1.68 20.39 -2.54
N LEU A 22 -0.73 19.48 -2.75
CA LEU A 22 0.02 18.82 -1.67
C LEU A 22 0.80 19.82 -0.80
N GLU A 23 1.45 20.80 -1.42
CA GLU A 23 2.18 21.87 -0.71
C GLU A 23 1.25 22.66 0.21
N GLN A 24 0.10 23.09 -0.32
CA GLN A 24 -0.87 23.93 0.40
C GLN A 24 -1.64 23.16 1.47
N ASN A 25 -1.76 21.83 1.32
CA ASN A 25 -2.64 21.00 2.14
C ASN A 25 -1.87 19.97 2.98
N ALA A 26 -0.63 20.24 3.36
CA ALA A 26 0.20 19.31 4.14
C ALA A 26 -0.47 18.80 5.44
N GLY A 27 -1.36 19.59 6.04
CA GLY A 27 -2.14 19.21 7.24
C GLY A 27 -3.47 18.50 6.98
N HIS A 28 -3.85 18.27 5.71
CA HIS A 28 -5.13 17.63 5.37
C HIS A 28 -5.11 16.13 5.69
N ASP A 29 -6.23 15.60 6.15
CA ASP A 29 -6.40 14.19 6.53
C ASP A 29 -6.37 13.18 5.36
N GLY A 30 -6.02 13.62 4.14
CA GLY A 30 -6.03 12.81 2.91
C GLY A 30 -7.31 12.85 2.06
N VAL A 31 -7.19 12.32 0.85
CA VAL A 31 -8.17 12.43 -0.26
C VAL A 31 -8.35 11.08 -0.96
N ARG A 32 -9.42 10.95 -1.77
CA ARG A 32 -9.54 9.91 -2.80
C ARG A 32 -9.29 10.57 -4.15
N LEU A 33 -8.09 10.39 -4.69
CA LEU A 33 -7.71 11.00 -5.95
C LEU A 33 -8.30 10.20 -7.11
N GLN A 34 -9.02 10.87 -8.01
CA GLN A 34 -9.39 10.34 -9.32
C GLN A 34 -8.14 10.31 -10.20
N LEU A 35 -7.76 9.10 -10.58
CA LEU A 35 -6.57 8.84 -11.37
C LEU A 35 -6.98 8.27 -12.71
N ARG A 36 -6.47 8.87 -13.77
CA ARG A 36 -6.70 8.41 -15.13
C ARG A 36 -6.10 7.02 -15.34
N LYS A 37 -6.87 6.12 -15.94
CA LYS A 37 -6.38 4.81 -16.40
C LYS A 37 -5.50 4.98 -17.63
N LYS A 38 -4.45 4.15 -17.74
CA LYS A 38 -3.47 4.24 -18.85
C LYS A 38 -4.08 4.13 -20.27
N LYS A 39 -5.21 3.44 -20.42
CA LYS A 39 -5.89 3.26 -21.72
C LYS A 39 -6.79 4.45 -22.09
N SER A 40 -7.08 5.33 -21.13
CA SER A 40 -7.93 6.49 -21.36
C SER A 40 -7.13 7.66 -21.93
N VAL A 41 -7.79 8.42 -22.80
CA VAL A 41 -7.25 9.62 -23.46
C VAL A 41 -7.75 10.92 -22.84
N VAL A 42 -8.61 10.86 -21.82
CA VAL A 42 -9.11 12.04 -21.12
C VAL A 42 -7.97 12.75 -20.34
N PRO A 43 -8.11 14.03 -19.95
CA PRO A 43 -7.16 14.69 -19.07
C PRO A 43 -7.01 13.97 -17.72
N GLY A 44 -5.86 14.14 -17.04
CA GLY A 44 -5.65 13.57 -15.72
C GLY A 44 -4.33 12.85 -15.53
N ILE A 45 -3.87 12.85 -14.29
CA ILE A 45 -2.65 12.16 -13.89
C ILE A 45 -2.87 10.67 -13.67
N THR A 46 -1.82 9.89 -13.95
CA THR A 46 -1.82 8.44 -13.72
C THR A 46 -1.31 8.13 -12.32
N TYR A 47 -1.63 6.94 -11.81
CA TYR A 47 -1.17 6.47 -10.50
C TYR A 47 0.35 6.60 -10.27
N PRO A 48 1.25 6.18 -11.18
CA PRO A 48 2.68 6.32 -10.96
C PRO A 48 3.11 7.77 -10.71
N LEU A 49 2.59 8.71 -11.51
CA LEU A 49 2.91 10.14 -11.37
C LEU A 49 2.39 10.71 -10.06
N ALA A 50 1.17 10.33 -9.67
CA ALA A 50 0.58 10.77 -8.41
C ALA A 50 1.35 10.23 -7.19
N LEU A 51 1.80 8.97 -7.24
CA LEU A 51 2.59 8.35 -6.17
C LEU A 51 3.97 9.00 -6.01
N GLU A 52 4.69 9.22 -7.11
CA GLU A 52 6.00 9.90 -7.06
C GLU A 52 5.89 11.28 -6.43
N SER A 53 4.89 12.06 -6.86
CA SER A 53 4.58 13.36 -6.29
C SER A 53 4.23 13.22 -4.81
N ALA A 54 3.34 12.32 -4.43
CA ALA A 54 2.99 12.10 -3.02
C ALA A 54 4.23 11.79 -2.14
N LEU A 55 5.14 10.93 -2.61
CA LEU A 55 6.37 10.60 -1.88
C LEU A 55 7.27 11.82 -1.67
N CYS A 56 7.37 12.73 -2.66
CA CYS A 56 8.15 13.96 -2.54
C CYS A 56 7.66 14.84 -1.38
N PHE A 57 6.36 14.81 -1.08
CA PHE A 57 5.71 15.64 -0.07
C PHE A 57 5.47 14.90 1.25
N GLY A 58 5.97 13.68 1.42
CA GLY A 58 5.77 12.89 2.64
C GLY A 58 4.38 12.23 2.75
N TRP A 59 3.68 12.11 1.63
CA TRP A 59 2.40 11.41 1.52
C TRP A 59 2.58 9.98 1.01
N ILE A 60 1.53 9.18 1.14
CA ILE A 60 1.51 7.79 0.68
C ILE A 60 0.13 7.40 0.17
N ASP A 61 0.10 6.47 -0.76
CA ASP A 61 -1.10 5.85 -1.28
C ASP A 61 -1.69 4.81 -0.30
N GLY A 62 -2.97 4.51 -0.45
CA GLY A 62 -3.70 3.58 0.39
C GLY A 62 -4.61 2.65 -0.40
N GLN A 63 -5.89 2.66 -0.06
CA GLN A 63 -6.89 1.81 -0.70
C GLN A 63 -7.23 2.32 -2.11
N ALA A 64 -7.20 1.41 -3.08
CA ALA A 64 -7.73 1.63 -4.42
C ALA A 64 -9.25 1.39 -4.47
N GLY A 65 -9.93 2.01 -5.42
CA GLY A 65 -11.35 1.79 -5.72
C GLY A 65 -11.65 1.98 -7.21
N SER A 66 -12.68 1.31 -7.71
CA SER A 66 -13.22 1.57 -9.04
C SER A 66 -14.00 2.89 -9.06
N LEU A 67 -14.00 3.59 -10.20
CA LEU A 67 -14.88 4.73 -10.43
C LEU A 67 -15.73 4.50 -11.68
N ASP A 68 -15.11 4.59 -12.85
CA ASP A 68 -15.76 4.46 -14.16
C ASP A 68 -14.78 3.87 -15.19
N ASP A 69 -15.05 4.00 -16.48
CA ASP A 69 -14.22 3.47 -17.57
C ASP A 69 -12.87 4.17 -17.72
N ASP A 70 -12.80 5.46 -17.41
CA ASP A 70 -11.64 6.32 -17.62
C ASP A 70 -10.78 6.49 -16.36
N TYR A 71 -11.39 6.38 -15.19
CA TYR A 71 -10.77 6.68 -13.91
C TYR A 71 -10.86 5.53 -12.90
N HIS A 72 -9.93 5.55 -11.96
CA HIS A 72 -9.98 4.78 -10.72
C HIS A 72 -9.69 5.72 -9.56
N LEU A 73 -10.14 5.35 -8.36
CA LEU A 73 -9.84 6.08 -7.14
C LEU A 73 -8.63 5.48 -6.45
N GLN A 74 -7.79 6.35 -5.88
CA GLN A 74 -6.73 5.96 -4.97
C GLN A 74 -6.72 6.89 -3.76
N VAL A 75 -6.78 6.31 -2.57
CA VAL A 75 -6.60 7.09 -1.34
C VAL A 75 -5.16 7.58 -1.25
N PHE A 76 -4.97 8.86 -0.94
CA PHE A 76 -3.68 9.43 -0.56
C PHE A 76 -3.81 10.12 0.78
N THR A 77 -2.84 9.89 1.68
CA THR A 77 -2.80 10.47 3.01
C THR A 77 -1.38 10.89 3.37
N PRO A 78 -1.17 11.87 4.25
CA PRO A 78 0.12 12.09 4.88
C PRO A 78 0.62 10.80 5.54
N ARG A 79 1.92 10.52 5.44
CA ARG A 79 2.52 9.42 6.21
C ARG A 79 2.38 9.71 7.70
N ARG A 80 2.28 8.63 8.47
CA ARG A 80 2.18 8.66 9.92
C ARG A 80 3.41 8.01 10.52
N ALA A 81 3.60 8.23 11.83
CA ALA A 81 4.69 7.66 12.60
C ALA A 81 4.87 6.13 12.45
N ARG A 82 3.80 5.38 12.10
CA ARG A 82 3.85 3.92 11.90
C ARG A 82 3.62 3.48 10.45
N SER A 83 3.62 4.40 9.49
CA SER A 83 3.46 4.06 8.07
C SER A 83 4.64 3.20 7.62
N VAL A 84 4.36 2.00 7.13
CA VAL A 84 5.40 1.09 6.64
C VAL A 84 6.03 1.61 5.34
N TRP A 85 7.27 1.21 5.10
CA TRP A 85 7.97 1.41 3.84
C TRP A 85 8.05 0.10 3.06
N SER A 86 7.97 0.20 1.74
CA SER A 86 8.20 -0.92 0.83
C SER A 86 9.50 -0.67 0.07
N GLN A 87 10.18 -1.74 -0.37
CA GLN A 87 11.39 -1.59 -1.19
C GLN A 87 11.11 -0.84 -2.50
N ARG A 88 9.91 -1.00 -3.05
CA ARG A 88 9.45 -0.23 -4.21
C ARG A 88 9.50 1.27 -3.93
N ASN A 89 8.95 1.71 -2.80
CA ASN A 89 8.92 3.14 -2.46
C ASN A 89 10.30 3.67 -2.10
N GLN A 90 11.18 2.84 -1.52
CA GLN A 90 12.58 3.21 -1.35
C GLN A 90 13.29 3.42 -2.69
N GLY A 91 13.05 2.55 -3.67
CA GLY A 91 13.59 2.71 -5.02
C GLY A 91 13.09 3.99 -5.70
N LEU A 92 11.79 4.27 -5.60
CA LEU A 92 11.21 5.53 -6.10
C LEU A 92 11.83 6.73 -5.41
N VAL A 93 11.92 6.72 -4.08
CA VAL A 93 12.55 7.81 -3.31
C VAL A 93 14.01 8.01 -3.70
N ALA A 94 14.78 6.94 -3.90
CA ALA A 94 16.18 7.05 -4.31
C ALA A 94 16.32 7.77 -5.66
N ALA A 95 15.46 7.44 -6.64
CA ALA A 95 15.41 8.14 -7.91
C ALA A 95 14.98 9.61 -7.75
N LEU A 96 13.93 9.87 -6.96
CA LEU A 96 13.44 11.24 -6.72
C LEU A 96 14.45 12.14 -5.98
N ILE A 97 15.29 11.57 -5.12
CA ILE A 97 16.43 12.27 -4.50
C ILE A 97 17.48 12.60 -5.56
N ALA A 98 17.85 11.63 -6.40
CA ALA A 98 18.84 11.83 -7.46
C ALA A 98 18.38 12.92 -8.45
N ASP A 99 17.08 12.99 -8.73
CA ASP A 99 16.47 13.99 -9.61
C ASP A 99 16.19 15.34 -8.92
N GLY A 100 16.51 15.49 -7.63
CA GLY A 100 16.29 16.73 -6.88
C GLY A 100 14.81 17.11 -6.68
N ARG A 101 13.88 16.15 -6.83
CA ARG A 101 12.43 16.39 -6.73
C ARG A 101 11.89 16.36 -5.30
N MET A 102 12.59 15.69 -4.39
CA MET A 102 12.15 15.56 -2.99
C MET A 102 11.97 16.92 -2.32
N ARG A 103 10.88 17.07 -1.56
CA ARG A 103 10.60 18.27 -0.76
C ARG A 103 10.99 18.06 0.70
N PRO A 104 11.11 19.14 1.51
CA PRO A 104 11.47 19.03 2.93
C PRO A 104 10.61 18.04 3.72
N ALA A 105 9.29 18.00 3.45
CA ALA A 105 8.37 17.08 4.11
C ALA A 105 8.65 15.61 3.76
N GLY A 106 9.00 15.30 2.52
CA GLY A 106 9.40 13.96 2.10
C GLY A 106 10.72 13.52 2.73
N HIS A 107 11.71 14.41 2.81
CA HIS A 107 12.96 14.15 3.53
C HIS A 107 12.72 13.88 5.02
N ALA A 108 11.90 14.69 5.68
CA ALA A 108 11.55 14.49 7.08
C ALA A 108 10.93 13.11 7.35
N GLU A 109 10.11 12.58 6.43
CA GLU A 109 9.55 11.22 6.54
C GLU A 109 10.61 10.11 6.39
N ILE A 110 11.61 10.32 5.54
CA ILE A 110 12.74 9.41 5.39
C ILE A 110 13.55 9.38 6.68
N ASP A 111 13.88 10.55 7.22
CA ASP A 111 14.66 10.68 8.45
C ASP A 111 13.94 10.05 9.64
N ARG A 112 12.63 10.28 9.78
CA ARG A 112 11.80 9.61 10.79
C ARG A 112 11.84 8.09 10.65
N ALA A 113 11.74 7.57 9.43
CA ALA A 113 11.73 6.13 9.18
C ALA A 113 13.09 5.47 9.41
N ARG A 114 14.20 6.18 9.19
CA ARG A 114 15.54 5.72 9.54
C ARG A 114 15.75 5.72 11.05
N ALA A 115 15.31 6.78 11.73
CA ALA A 115 15.45 6.91 13.18
C ALA A 115 14.72 5.81 13.96
N ASP A 116 13.61 5.28 13.44
CA ASP A 116 12.83 4.21 14.10
C ASP A 116 12.97 2.83 13.44
N GLY A 117 13.91 2.67 12.49
CA GLY A 117 14.24 1.39 11.87
C GLY A 117 13.25 0.90 10.80
N ARG A 118 12.16 1.63 10.51
CA ARG A 118 11.18 1.22 9.49
C ARG A 118 11.73 1.28 8.07
N TRP A 119 12.75 2.12 7.84
CA TRP A 119 13.42 2.21 6.56
C TRP A 119 14.14 0.89 6.24
N GLU A 120 14.86 0.31 7.19
CA GLU A 120 15.66 -0.90 7.02
C GLU A 120 14.78 -2.15 6.87
N VAL A 121 13.60 -2.15 7.50
CA VAL A 121 12.62 -3.27 7.47
C VAL A 121 11.66 -3.16 6.28
N ALA A 122 11.99 -2.36 5.26
CA ALA A 122 11.14 -2.19 4.11
C ALA A 122 10.84 -3.53 3.41
N TYR A 123 9.56 -3.88 3.35
CA TYR A 123 9.15 -5.21 2.91
C TYR A 123 9.19 -5.34 1.37
N ARG A 124 9.44 -6.57 0.89
CA ARG A 124 9.20 -6.95 -0.52
C ARG A 124 7.78 -7.47 -0.67
N GLN A 125 7.00 -6.80 -1.52
CA GLN A 125 5.64 -7.22 -1.84
C GLN A 125 5.59 -8.50 -2.66
N LYS A 126 6.52 -8.67 -3.62
CA LYS A 126 6.47 -9.73 -4.64
C LYS A 126 7.05 -11.07 -4.18
N ASP A 127 8.10 -11.03 -3.36
CA ASP A 127 8.92 -12.21 -3.02
C ASP A 127 8.95 -12.51 -1.51
N SER A 128 7.93 -12.10 -0.76
CA SER A 128 7.88 -12.43 0.68
C SER A 128 7.81 -13.95 0.84
N PRO A 129 8.79 -14.57 1.53
CA PRO A 129 8.76 -16.00 1.78
C PRO A 129 7.55 -16.33 2.66
N VAL A 130 7.01 -17.54 2.50
CA VAL A 130 6.00 -18.08 3.41
C VAL A 130 6.69 -18.34 4.75
N PRO A 131 6.24 -17.70 5.85
CA PRO A 131 6.80 -17.99 7.16
C PRO A 131 6.60 -19.45 7.54
N GLU A 132 7.58 -20.01 8.26
CA GLU A 132 7.61 -21.44 8.60
C GLU A 132 6.37 -21.89 9.37
N ASP A 133 5.87 -21.07 10.28
CA ASP A 133 4.67 -21.36 11.06
C ASP A 133 3.38 -21.37 10.23
N LEU A 134 3.29 -20.52 9.20
CA LEU A 134 2.20 -20.60 8.22
C LEU A 134 2.35 -21.86 7.35
N ARG A 135 3.59 -22.20 6.93
CA ARG A 135 3.85 -23.41 6.12
C ARG A 135 3.40 -24.66 6.86
N VAL A 136 3.82 -24.84 8.12
CA VAL A 136 3.41 -25.96 8.97
C VAL A 136 1.89 -26.05 9.10
N ALA A 137 1.20 -24.92 9.28
CA ALA A 137 -0.26 -24.90 9.40
C ALA A 137 -0.97 -25.25 8.08
N LEU A 138 -0.43 -24.84 6.93
CA LEU A 138 -0.96 -25.21 5.61
C LEU A 138 -0.71 -26.70 5.30
N ASP A 139 0.48 -27.22 5.63
CA ASP A 139 0.82 -28.62 5.41
C ASP A 139 -0.07 -29.57 6.23
N ALA A 140 -0.58 -29.12 7.38
CA ALA A 140 -1.57 -29.83 8.19
C ALA A 140 -3.00 -29.79 7.64
N ASN A 141 -3.28 -29.00 6.60
CA ASN A 141 -4.62 -28.88 5.98
C ASN A 141 -4.52 -28.86 4.44
N PRO A 142 -4.68 -30.02 3.77
CA PRO A 142 -4.52 -30.14 2.32
C PRO A 142 -5.45 -29.25 1.49
N ALA A 143 -6.67 -29.00 1.97
CA ALA A 143 -7.62 -28.10 1.31
C ALA A 143 -7.13 -26.66 1.33
N ALA A 144 -6.70 -26.17 2.51
CA ALA A 144 -6.13 -24.84 2.65
C ALA A 144 -4.82 -24.67 1.86
N SER A 145 -3.96 -25.70 1.84
CA SER A 145 -2.71 -25.69 1.07
C SER A 145 -2.97 -25.53 -0.44
N SER A 146 -3.93 -26.31 -0.97
CA SER A 146 -4.35 -26.22 -2.37
C SER A 146 -4.97 -24.86 -2.69
N ALA A 147 -5.84 -24.35 -1.82
CA ALA A 147 -6.43 -23.02 -1.98
C ALA A 147 -5.37 -21.91 -1.93
N PHE A 148 -4.39 -22.00 -1.03
CA PHE A 148 -3.29 -21.05 -0.91
C PHE A 148 -2.40 -21.01 -2.15
N ALA A 149 -2.13 -22.16 -2.76
CA ALA A 149 -1.35 -22.27 -3.99
C ALA A 149 -2.02 -21.61 -5.21
N THR A 150 -3.35 -21.50 -5.20
CA THR A 150 -4.14 -20.86 -6.27
C THR A 150 -4.44 -19.38 -6.04
N LEU A 151 -3.98 -18.80 -4.92
CA LEU A 151 -4.20 -17.37 -4.67
C LEU A 151 -3.44 -16.51 -5.69
N ASP A 152 -4.11 -15.44 -6.12
CA ASP A 152 -3.43 -14.37 -6.82
C ASP A 152 -2.40 -13.65 -5.92
N SER A 153 -1.57 -12.84 -6.56
CA SER A 153 -0.52 -12.10 -5.85
C SER A 153 -1.07 -11.16 -4.77
N GLN A 154 -2.27 -10.60 -4.96
CA GLN A 154 -2.90 -9.67 -4.02
C GLN A 154 -3.32 -10.36 -2.73
N ASN A 155 -4.05 -11.48 -2.82
CA ASN A 155 -4.48 -12.23 -1.65
C ASN A 155 -3.30 -12.88 -0.94
N ARG A 156 -2.36 -13.46 -1.69
CA ARG A 156 -1.14 -14.05 -1.13
C ARG A 156 -0.35 -13.00 -0.33
N PHE A 157 -0.11 -11.83 -0.92
CA PHE A 157 0.54 -10.73 -0.24
C PHE A 157 -0.21 -10.31 1.03
N ALA A 158 -1.53 -10.16 0.97
CA ALA A 158 -2.32 -9.70 2.10
C ALA A 158 -2.24 -10.66 3.30
N ILE A 159 -2.26 -11.98 3.07
CA ILE A 159 -2.05 -12.97 4.13
C ILE A 159 -0.65 -12.82 4.76
N LEU A 160 0.39 -12.87 3.92
CA LEU A 160 1.79 -12.82 4.37
C LEU A 160 2.10 -11.53 5.12
N PHE A 161 1.68 -10.38 4.59
CA PHE A 161 1.85 -9.08 5.20
C PHE A 161 1.16 -8.99 6.56
N ARG A 162 -0.10 -9.45 6.64
CA ARG A 162 -0.89 -9.40 7.88
C ARG A 162 -0.39 -10.35 8.95
N ILE A 163 0.23 -11.48 8.58
CA ILE A 163 0.88 -12.40 9.52
C ILE A 163 2.20 -11.81 10.01
N ASN A 164 3.05 -11.32 9.12
CA ASN A 164 4.35 -10.73 9.45
C ASN A 164 4.25 -9.46 10.32
N ALA A 165 3.15 -8.73 10.23
CA ALA A 165 2.89 -7.58 11.10
C ALA A 165 2.57 -7.96 12.56
N VAL A 166 2.25 -9.22 12.87
CA VAL A 166 1.84 -9.65 14.23
C VAL A 166 3.06 -10.09 15.03
N LYS A 167 3.38 -9.33 16.09
CA LYS A 167 4.54 -9.59 16.96
C LYS A 167 4.25 -10.59 18.09
N ARG A 168 3.03 -10.62 18.63
CA ARG A 168 2.66 -11.50 19.76
C ARG A 168 2.39 -12.92 19.24
N ALA A 169 3.15 -13.90 19.72
CA ALA A 169 3.09 -15.30 19.28
C ALA A 169 1.66 -15.89 19.32
N GLN A 170 0.94 -15.69 20.42
CA GLN A 170 -0.45 -16.16 20.58
C GLN A 170 -1.39 -15.57 19.51
N THR A 171 -1.30 -14.25 19.27
CA THR A 171 -2.11 -13.57 18.26
C THR A 171 -1.74 -14.02 16.86
N ARG A 172 -0.45 -14.30 16.62
CA ARG A 172 0.05 -14.80 15.34
C ARG A 172 -0.49 -16.19 15.03
N ALA A 173 -0.42 -17.12 15.99
CA ALA A 173 -0.98 -18.46 15.85
C ALA A 173 -2.50 -18.43 15.58
N ALA A 174 -3.26 -17.64 16.35
CA ALA A 174 -4.70 -17.49 16.12
C ALA A 174 -5.03 -16.93 14.73
N LYS A 175 -4.23 -15.98 14.24
CA LYS A 175 -4.42 -15.37 12.92
C LYS A 175 -4.08 -16.34 11.79
N ILE A 176 -3.04 -17.16 11.95
CA ILE A 176 -2.69 -18.23 11.00
C ILE A 176 -3.84 -19.24 10.93
N ALA A 177 -4.35 -19.70 12.08
CA ALA A 177 -5.46 -20.64 12.13
C ALA A 177 -6.70 -20.10 11.39
N GLY A 178 -7.06 -18.84 11.61
CA GLY A 178 -8.20 -18.21 10.91
C GLY A 178 -7.99 -18.10 9.39
N TYR A 179 -6.76 -17.88 8.91
CA TYR A 179 -6.50 -17.90 7.46
C TYR A 179 -6.55 -19.31 6.88
N VAL A 180 -6.05 -20.32 7.60
CA VAL A 180 -6.14 -21.71 7.16
C VAL A 180 -7.60 -22.14 7.04
N GLU A 181 -8.45 -21.82 8.03
CA GLU A 181 -9.89 -22.09 7.99
C GLU A 181 -10.57 -21.39 6.81
N MET A 182 -10.34 -20.07 6.65
CA MET A 182 -10.87 -19.31 5.52
C MET A 182 -10.50 -19.93 4.16
N LEU A 183 -9.25 -20.38 4.01
CA LEU A 183 -8.77 -21.01 2.78
C LEU A 183 -9.34 -22.41 2.57
N ALA A 184 -9.51 -23.19 3.65
CA ALA A 184 -10.16 -24.51 3.59
C ALA A 184 -11.62 -24.39 3.12
N ASP A 185 -12.30 -23.30 3.45
CA ASP A 185 -13.65 -22.96 2.96
C ASP A 185 -13.67 -22.45 1.50
N GLY A 186 -12.51 -22.37 0.83
CA GLY A 186 -12.38 -21.81 -0.53
C GLY A 186 -12.51 -20.29 -0.60
N ARG A 187 -12.47 -19.59 0.54
CA ARG A 187 -12.58 -18.12 0.62
C ARG A 187 -11.21 -17.45 0.52
N ALA A 188 -11.22 -16.16 0.18
CA ALA A 188 -10.06 -15.29 0.10
C ALA A 188 -10.32 -13.93 0.77
N ILE A 189 -9.27 -13.15 1.04
CA ILE A 189 -9.39 -11.83 1.68
C ILE A 189 -10.14 -10.85 0.76
N TYR A 190 -9.80 -10.88 -0.52
CA TYR A 190 -10.42 -10.11 -1.58
C TYR A 190 -11.14 -11.06 -2.54
N PRO A 191 -12.26 -10.63 -3.15
CA PRO A 191 -12.95 -11.42 -4.16
C PRO A 191 -12.00 -11.90 -5.26
N ARG A 192 -12.16 -13.15 -5.69
CA ARG A 192 -11.44 -13.77 -6.81
C ARG A 192 -12.19 -13.54 -8.11
#